data_AF-A0A7W3XVR6-F1
#
_entry.id   AF-A0A7W3XVR6-F1
#
_cell.length_a   1.000
_cell.length_b   1.000
_cell.length_c   1.000
_cell.angle_alpha   90.00
_cell.angle_beta   90.00
_cell.angle_gamma   90.00
#
_symmetry.space_group_name_H-M   'P 1'
#
loop_
_entity.id
_entity.type
_entity.pdbx_description
1 polymer ?
#
loop_
_entity_poly.entity_id
_entity_poly.type
_entity_poly.pdbx_seq_one_letter_code
_entity_poly.pdbx_strand_id
1 'polypeptide(L)'
;MVEVHGLPPNHVGVTQGRTWAEAEEMAADVISMLLDIPETSFTVDLVPADEVAAAALSELEAARAAALAAEKAEAAALRRAAEELTSRGFSVRDAGKALGISYQRVSQLAPRNKAA
;
A
#
# COMPACT_ATOMS: atom_id res chain seq x y z
N MET A 1 -7.36 -17.00 -21.58
CA MET A 1 -5.97 -17.48 -21.73
C MET A 1 -5.11 -16.55 -20.90
N VAL A 2 -4.11 -17.10 -20.20
CA VAL A 2 -3.18 -16.38 -19.33
C VAL A 2 -1.78 -16.72 -19.79
N GLU A 3 -1.00 -15.69 -20.11
CA GLU A 3 0.41 -15.82 -20.47
C GLU A 3 1.26 -15.44 -19.27
N VAL A 4 2.23 -16.29 -18.93
CA VAL A 4 3.10 -16.08 -17.77
C VAL A 4 4.40 -15.44 -18.25
N HIS A 5 4.62 -14.19 -17.83
CA HIS A 5 5.85 -13.45 -18.08
C HIS A 5 6.81 -13.53 -16.88
N GLY A 6 8.09 -13.23 -17.09
CA GLY A 6 9.09 -13.18 -16.00
C GLY A 6 9.68 -14.54 -15.58
N LEU A 7 9.39 -15.62 -16.32
CA LEU A 7 10.01 -16.92 -16.10
C LEU A 7 11.50 -16.92 -16.51
N PRO A 8 12.33 -17.82 -15.94
CA PRO A 8 13.72 -17.99 -16.34
C PRO A 8 13.85 -18.29 -17.84
N PRO A 9 15.03 -17.99 -18.45
CA PRO A 9 15.27 -18.31 -19.84
C PRO A 9 14.91 -19.76 -20.17
N ASN A 10 14.31 -19.98 -21.34
CA ASN A 10 13.83 -21.26 -21.85
C ASN A 10 12.56 -21.84 -21.19
N HIS A 11 11.88 -21.10 -20.31
CA HIS A 11 10.57 -21.48 -19.78
C HIS A 11 9.48 -20.65 -20.45
N VAL A 12 8.37 -21.30 -20.81
CA VAL A 12 7.16 -20.66 -21.33
C VAL A 12 5.99 -21.23 -20.54
N GLY A 13 5.22 -20.36 -19.89
CA GLY A 13 4.02 -20.72 -19.15
C GLY A 13 2.78 -20.14 -19.81
N VAL A 14 1.83 -21.00 -20.15
CA VAL A 14 0.51 -20.59 -20.65
C VAL A 14 -0.54 -21.42 -19.93
N THR A 15 -1.61 -20.77 -19.49
CA THR A 15 -2.72 -21.42 -18.79
C THR A 15 -4.04 -20.72 -19.13
N GLN A 16 -5.13 -21.07 -18.44
CA GLN A 16 -6.44 -20.47 -18.63
C GLN A 16 -7.23 -20.42 -17.33
N GLY A 17 -7.99 -19.34 -17.15
CA GLY A 17 -9.01 -19.20 -16.12
C GLY A 17 -10.21 -18.43 -16.70
N ARG A 18 -11.41 -18.68 -16.18
CA ARG A 18 -12.65 -18.00 -16.61
C ARG A 18 -12.93 -16.75 -15.76
N THR A 19 -12.34 -16.69 -14.59
CA THR A 19 -12.41 -15.55 -13.66
C THR A 19 -10.99 -15.08 -13.32
N TRP A 20 -10.89 -13.89 -12.72
CA TRP A 20 -9.60 -13.37 -12.25
C TRP A 20 -8.95 -14.29 -11.20
N ALA A 21 -9.74 -14.77 -10.24
CA ALA A 21 -9.27 -15.69 -9.21
C ALA A 21 -8.78 -17.02 -9.80
N GLU A 22 -9.54 -17.61 -10.73
CA GLU A 22 -9.09 -18.82 -11.44
C GLU A 22 -7.83 -18.55 -12.26
N ALA A 23 -7.70 -17.40 -12.91
CA ALA A 23 -6.50 -17.05 -13.66
C ALA A 23 -5.26 -16.95 -12.75
N GLU A 24 -5.42 -16.47 -11.52
CA GLU A 24 -4.36 -16.32 -10.52
C GLU A 24 -3.91 -17.69 -10.01
N GLU A 25 -4.86 -18.52 -9.59
CA GLU A 25 -4.63 -19.90 -9.15
C GLU A 25 -3.93 -20.73 -10.23
N MET A 26 -4.46 -20.68 -11.45
CA MET A 26 -3.92 -21.43 -12.58
C MET A 26 -2.53 -20.94 -13.01
N ALA A 27 -2.24 -19.65 -12.83
CA ALA A 27 -0.91 -19.09 -13.08
C ALA A 27 0.08 -19.51 -11.98
N ALA A 28 -0.32 -19.51 -10.72
CA ALA A 28 0.51 -19.98 -9.62
C ALA A 28 0.85 -21.47 -9.77
N ASP A 29 -0.15 -22.30 -10.08
CA ASP A 29 0.04 -23.74 -10.30
C ASP A 29 1.04 -24.01 -11.44
N VAL A 30 0.87 -23.36 -12.60
CA VAL A 30 1.80 -23.58 -13.73
C VAL A 30 3.22 -23.09 -13.42
N ILE A 31 3.40 -21.99 -12.68
CA ILE A 31 4.72 -21.51 -12.25
C ILE A 31 5.37 -22.50 -11.28
N SER A 32 4.61 -22.95 -10.28
CA SER A 32 5.05 -23.94 -9.28
C SER A 32 5.51 -25.22 -9.95
N MET A 33 4.72 -25.75 -10.89
CA MET A 33 5.04 -26.95 -11.65
C MET A 33 6.25 -26.78 -12.57
N LEU A 34 6.36 -25.64 -13.27
CA LEU A 34 7.45 -25.39 -14.22
C LEU A 34 8.80 -25.19 -13.53
N LEU A 35 8.80 -24.57 -12.35
CA LEU A 35 10.01 -24.21 -11.63
C LEU A 35 10.35 -25.14 -10.48
N ASP A 36 9.46 -26.06 -10.12
CA ASP A 36 9.58 -26.96 -8.96
C ASP A 36 9.82 -26.18 -7.66
N ILE A 37 9.04 -25.12 -7.45
CA ILE A 37 9.08 -24.27 -6.26
C ILE A 37 7.67 -24.12 -5.66
N PRO A 38 7.54 -23.97 -4.34
CA PRO A 38 6.22 -23.82 -3.73
C PRO A 38 5.57 -22.49 -4.12
N GLU A 39 4.24 -22.47 -4.27
CA GLU A 39 3.47 -21.25 -4.59
C GLU A 39 3.69 -20.10 -3.60
N THR A 40 4.02 -20.42 -2.34
CA THR A 40 4.32 -19.41 -1.30
C THR A 40 5.67 -18.71 -1.50
N SER A 41 6.49 -19.13 -2.47
CA SER A 41 7.82 -18.55 -2.72
C SER A 41 7.83 -17.40 -3.73
N PHE A 42 6.69 -17.13 -4.37
CA PHE A 42 6.55 -16.07 -5.36
C PHE A 42 5.17 -15.39 -5.26
N THR A 43 4.98 -14.32 -6.02
CA THR A 43 3.70 -13.62 -6.17
C THR A 43 3.35 -13.51 -7.65
N VAL A 44 2.06 -13.51 -7.97
CA VAL A 44 1.55 -13.35 -9.34
C VAL A 44 0.78 -12.04 -9.42
N ASP A 45 1.26 -11.13 -10.26
CA ASP A 45 0.55 -9.90 -10.59
C ASP A 45 -0.16 -10.08 -11.93
N LEU A 46 -1.48 -10.26 -11.89
CA LEU A 46 -2.29 -10.36 -13.09
C LEU A 46 -2.53 -8.98 -13.71
N VAL A 47 -2.42 -8.90 -15.03
CA VAL A 47 -2.71 -7.70 -15.81
C VAL A 47 -3.56 -8.09 -17.02
N PRO A 48 -4.59 -7.30 -17.39
CA PRO A 48 -5.35 -7.55 -18.60
C PRO A 48 -4.45 -7.41 -19.84
N ALA A 49 -4.67 -8.24 -20.86
CA ALA A 49 -3.97 -8.11 -22.14
C ALA A 49 -4.41 -6.85 -22.92
N ASP A 50 -5.61 -6.33 -22.65
CA ASP A 50 -6.07 -5.06 -23.21
C ASP A 50 -5.32 -3.89 -22.56
N GLU A 51 -4.57 -3.12 -23.36
CA GLU A 51 -3.70 -2.05 -22.87
C GLU A 51 -4.49 -0.94 -22.14
N VAL A 52 -5.71 -0.65 -22.57
CA VAL A 52 -6.55 0.39 -21.95
C VAL A 52 -7.02 -0.07 -20.56
N ALA A 53 -7.46 -1.32 -20.44
CA ALA A 53 -7.83 -1.90 -19.15
C ALA A 53 -6.62 -2.03 -18.22
N ALA A 54 -5.45 -2.41 -18.73
CA ALA A 54 -4.21 -2.46 -17.97
C ALA A 54 -3.79 -1.08 -17.45
N ALA A 55 -3.85 -0.05 -18.30
CA ALA A 55 -3.57 1.32 -17.90
C ALA A 55 -4.52 1.80 -16.80
N ALA A 56 -5.82 1.54 -16.92
CA ALA A 56 -6.81 1.94 -15.92
C ALA A 56 -6.56 1.30 -14.53
N LEU A 57 -6.17 0.01 -14.48
CA LEU A 57 -5.78 -0.64 -13.23
C LEU A 57 -4.49 -0.08 -12.66
N SER A 58 -3.49 0.18 -13.51
CA SER A 58 -2.23 0.79 -13.10
C SER A 58 -2.44 2.20 -12.52
N GLU A 59 -3.32 3.01 -13.13
CA GLU A 59 -3.69 4.33 -12.62
C GLU A 59 -4.37 4.25 -11.25
N LEU A 60 -5.28 3.29 -11.07
CA LEU A 60 -5.93 3.04 -9.79
C LEU A 60 -4.93 2.65 -8.70
N GLU A 61 -3.99 1.74 -8.98
CA GLU A 61 -2.96 1.34 -8.03
C GLU A 61 -2.01 2.50 -7.68
N ALA A 62 -1.62 3.31 -8.67
CA ALA A 62 -0.84 4.52 -8.43
C ALA A 62 -1.59 5.53 -7.55
N ALA A 63 -2.89 5.73 -7.79
CA ALA A 63 -3.73 6.60 -6.98
C ALA A 63 -3.86 6.09 -5.53
N ARG A 64 -4.02 4.77 -5.33
CA ARG A 64 -4.05 4.14 -3.99
C ARG A 64 -2.73 4.33 -3.26
N ALA A 65 -1.60 4.10 -3.94
CA ALA A 65 -0.28 4.29 -3.37
C ALA A 65 -0.03 5.76 -2.97
N ALA A 66 -0.45 6.70 -3.82
CA ALA A 66 -0.36 8.13 -3.54
C ALA A 66 -1.24 8.54 -2.34
N ALA A 67 -2.46 8.02 -2.24
CA ALA A 67 -3.36 8.26 -1.12
C ALA A 67 -2.76 7.76 0.21
N LEU A 68 -2.23 6.52 0.22
CA LEU A 68 -1.56 5.96 1.39
C LEU A 68 -0.32 6.76 1.80
N ALA A 69 0.46 7.22 0.82
CA ALA A 69 1.62 8.07 1.08
C ALA A 69 1.22 9.43 1.66
N ALA A 70 0.15 10.05 1.13
CA ALA A 70 -0.39 11.30 1.62
C ALA A 70 -0.91 11.16 3.06
N GLU A 71 -1.64 10.09 3.38
CA GLU A 71 -2.12 9.81 4.74
C GLU A 71 -0.97 9.68 5.73
N LYS A 72 0.09 8.94 5.36
CA LYS A 72 1.31 8.82 6.19
C LYS A 72 2.00 10.16 6.39
N ALA A 73 2.11 10.96 5.32
CA ALA A 73 2.73 12.28 5.38
C ALA A 73 1.94 13.25 6.26
N GLU A 74 0.60 13.24 6.14
CA GLU A 74 -0.30 14.03 6.98
C GLU A 74 -0.15 13.63 8.45
N ALA A 75 -0.20 12.32 8.77
CA ALA A 75 -0.04 11.84 10.14
C ALA A 75 1.30 12.29 10.76
N ALA A 76 2.39 12.22 10.00
CA ALA A 76 3.71 12.70 10.43
C ALA A 76 3.74 14.23 10.60
N ALA A 77 3.14 14.99 9.68
CA ALA A 77 3.07 16.44 9.77
C ALA A 77 2.22 16.90 10.96
N LEU A 78 1.06 16.28 11.18
CA LEU A 78 0.15 16.56 12.29
C LEU A 78 0.84 16.30 13.63
N ARG A 79 1.57 15.19 13.76
CA ARG A 79 2.36 14.88 14.96
C ARG A 79 3.42 15.95 15.23
N ARG A 80 4.24 16.28 14.23
CA ARG A 80 5.29 17.31 14.36
C ARG A 80 4.69 18.67 14.75
N ALA A 81 3.57 19.05 14.15
CA ALA A 81 2.90 20.32 14.45
C ALA A 81 2.34 20.34 15.90
N ALA A 82 1.78 19.23 16.37
CA ALA A 82 1.34 19.10 17.77
C ALA A 82 2.51 19.20 18.76
N GLU A 83 3.63 18.54 18.48
CA GLU A 83 4.85 18.59 19.30
C GLU A 83 5.42 20.03 19.31
N GLU A 84 5.50 20.70 18.17
CA GLU A 84 6.02 22.07 18.07
C GLU A 84 5.16 23.08 18.84
N LEU A 85 3.83 23.04 18.66
CA LEU A 85 2.92 23.93 19.37
C LEU A 85 3.00 23.72 20.89
N THR A 86 2.97 22.47 21.34
CA THR A 86 3.03 22.19 22.79
C THR A 86 4.38 22.55 23.39
N SER A 87 5.49 22.34 22.68
CA SER A 87 6.84 22.71 23.13
C SER A 87 7.03 24.23 23.27
N ARG A 88 6.33 25.02 22.46
CA ARG A 88 6.32 26.49 22.53
C ARG A 88 5.34 27.06 23.56
N GLY A 89 4.71 26.21 24.37
CA GLY A 89 3.85 26.61 25.47
C GLY A 89 2.38 26.86 25.09
N PHE A 90 1.96 26.56 23.86
CA PHE A 90 0.54 26.58 23.51
C PHE A 90 -0.20 25.49 24.29
N SER A 91 -1.41 25.82 24.78
CA SER A 91 -2.22 24.84 25.48
C SER A 91 -2.67 23.73 24.52
N VAL A 92 -2.88 22.51 25.01
CA VAL A 92 -3.40 21.39 24.19
C VAL A 92 -4.77 21.71 23.57
N ARG A 93 -5.54 22.60 24.18
CA ARG A 93 -6.84 23.06 23.65
C ARG A 93 -6.66 24.02 22.48
N ASP A 94 -5.72 24.96 22.58
CA ASP A 94 -5.43 25.90 21.50
C ASP A 94 -4.75 25.20 20.33
N ALA A 95 -3.81 24.29 20.61
CA ALA A 95 -3.22 23.43 19.60
C ALA A 95 -4.28 22.56 18.89
N GLY A 96 -5.25 22.01 19.63
CA GLY A 96 -6.35 21.25 19.03
C GLY A 96 -7.18 22.08 18.04
N LYS A 97 -7.53 23.32 18.44
CA LYS A 97 -8.23 24.27 17.54
C LYS A 97 -7.39 24.60 16.30
N ALA A 98 -6.10 24.89 16.46
CA ALA A 98 -5.22 25.23 15.35
C ALA A 98 -5.02 24.08 14.36
N LEU A 99 -4.95 22.84 14.87
CA LEU A 99 -4.72 21.63 14.08
C LEU A 99 -6.01 20.99 13.57
N GLY A 100 -7.19 21.52 13.90
CA GLY A 100 -8.47 20.96 13.49
C GLY A 100 -8.80 19.60 14.12
N ILE A 101 -8.21 19.27 15.28
CA ILE A 101 -8.39 17.99 15.98
C ILE A 101 -8.80 18.18 17.44
N SER A 102 -9.31 17.12 18.06
CA SER A 102 -9.67 17.17 19.48
C SER A 102 -8.44 17.33 20.37
N TYR A 103 -8.63 17.95 21.55
CA TYR A 103 -7.55 18.12 22.52
C TYR A 103 -7.00 16.76 23.00
N GLN A 104 -7.84 15.71 23.09
CA GLN A 104 -7.39 14.36 23.44
C GLN A 104 -6.41 13.83 22.40
N ARG A 105 -6.68 14.08 21.12
CA ARG A 105 -5.81 13.65 20.02
C ARG A 105 -4.47 14.38 20.08
N VAL A 106 -4.46 15.67 20.39
CA VAL A 106 -3.20 16.43 20.65
C VAL A 106 -2.41 15.80 21.79
N SER A 107 -3.06 15.49 22.93
CA SER A 107 -2.39 14.86 24.07
C SER A 107 -1.81 13.48 23.77
N GLN A 108 -2.41 12.72 22.85
CA GLN A 108 -1.88 11.44 22.37
C GLN A 108 -0.68 11.61 21.43
N LEU A 109 -0.71 12.62 20.56
CA LEU A 109 0.33 12.87 19.57
C LEU A 109 1.58 13.50 20.17
N ALA A 110 1.39 14.40 21.15
CA ALA A 110 2.45 15.10 21.87
C ALA A 110 2.33 14.86 23.39
N PRO A 111 2.56 13.63 23.87
CA PRO A 111 2.53 13.35 25.29
C PRO A 111 3.61 14.19 25.99
N ARG A 112 3.23 14.86 27.09
CA ARG A 112 4.20 15.61 27.91
C ARG A 112 5.23 14.63 28.43
N ASN A 113 6.41 14.61 27.82
CA ASN A 113 7.54 13.88 28.39
C ASN A 113 7.92 14.61 29.68
N LYS A 114 7.84 13.93 30.83
CA LYS A 114 8.43 14.43 32.06
C LYS A 114 9.93 14.53 31.80
N ALA A 115 10.45 15.75 31.70
CA ALA A 115 11.90 15.96 31.67
C ALA A 115 12.51 15.33 32.93
N ALA A 116 13.50 14.46 32.71
CA ALA A 116 14.51 14.12 33.71
C ALA A 116 15.46 15.31 33.91
#